data_AF-A0A1J3GPY2-F1
#
_entry.id   AF-A0A1J3GPY2-F1
#
_cell.length_a   1.000
_cell.length_b   1.000
_cell.length_c   1.000
_cell.angle_alpha   90.00
_cell.angle_beta   90.00
_cell.angle_gamma   90.00
#
_symmetry.space_group_name_H-M   'P 1'
#
loop_
_entity.id
_entity.type
_entity.pdbx_description
1 polymer ?
#
loop_
_entity_poly.entity_id
_entity_poly.type
_entity_poly.pdbx_seq_one_letter_code
_entity_poly.pdbx_strand_id
1 'polypeptide(L)'
;AKYLHICANETIHGVEFKDYPVPKNPNGMLIADMSSNFCSKPVDVSKFGVIYAGAQKNVGPSGVTIVIIRKDLIGNARDITPVMLDYKIHDE
;
A
#
# COMPACT_ATOMS: atom_id res chain seq x y z
N ALA A 1 10.39 0.11 14.97
CA ALA A 1 10.28 -0.43 13.59
C ALA A 1 10.24 0.73 12.59
N LYS A 2 10.74 0.54 11.36
CA LYS A 2 10.72 1.57 10.29
C LYS A 2 9.35 1.75 9.65
N TYR A 3 8.50 0.72 9.70
CA TYR A 3 7.15 0.77 9.16
C TYR A 3 6.18 -0.08 10.00
N LEU A 4 4.89 0.21 9.85
CA LEU A 4 3.76 -0.59 10.28
C LEU A 4 2.99 -1.01 9.02
N HIS A 5 2.79 -2.30 8.82
CA HIS A 5 2.00 -2.83 7.71
C HIS A 5 0.63 -3.29 8.24
N ILE A 6 -0.44 -2.92 7.53
CA ILE A 6 -1.81 -3.31 7.84
C ILE A 6 -2.53 -3.87 6.61
N CYS A 7 -3.50 -4.74 6.85
CA CYS A 7 -4.59 -5.01 5.92
C CYS A 7 -5.76 -4.09 6.28
N ALA A 8 -6.08 -3.12 5.42
CA ALA A 8 -7.09 -2.11 5.73
C ALA A 8 -8.51 -2.69 5.80
N ASN A 9 -8.78 -3.73 5.01
CA ASN A 9 -10.03 -4.46 4.98
C ASN A 9 -9.76 -5.96 4.80
N GLU A 10 -9.96 -6.75 5.85
CA GLU A 10 -9.83 -8.21 5.77
C GLU A 10 -11.09 -8.79 5.13
N THR A 11 -10.91 -9.43 3.98
CA THR A 11 -12.02 -9.84 3.10
C THR A 11 -12.83 -11.00 3.68
N ILE A 12 -12.18 -11.96 4.35
CA ILE A 12 -12.82 -13.23 4.73
C ILE A 12 -13.71 -13.08 5.96
N HIS A 13 -13.22 -12.38 6.98
CA HIS A 13 -13.89 -12.18 8.25
C HIS A 13 -14.68 -10.86 8.30
N GLY A 14 -14.59 -10.03 7.25
CA GLY A 14 -15.34 -8.78 7.16
C GLY A 14 -14.92 -7.74 8.18
N VAL A 15 -13.62 -7.64 8.47
CA VAL A 15 -13.07 -6.70 9.46
C VAL A 15 -12.37 -5.55 8.76
N GLU A 16 -12.85 -4.33 8.97
CA GLU A 16 -12.29 -3.11 8.36
C GLU A 16 -11.80 -2.12 9.41
N PHE A 17 -10.66 -1.49 9.14
CA PHE A 17 -10.23 -0.29 9.86
C PHE A 17 -11.13 0.90 9.51
N LYS A 18 -11.86 1.40 10.51
CA LYS A 18 -12.61 2.66 10.42
C LYS A 18 -11.65 3.84 10.32
N ASP A 19 -10.64 3.85 11.17
CA ASP A 19 -9.53 4.80 11.20
C ASP A 19 -8.20 4.07 11.06
N TYR A 20 -7.22 4.72 10.43
CA TYR A 20 -5.90 4.16 10.24
C TYR A 20 -5.00 4.41 11.47
N PRO A 21 -4.24 3.41 11.93
CA PRO A 21 -3.34 3.57 13.06
C PRO A 21 -2.16 4.48 12.73
N VAL A 22 -1.71 5.26 13.71
CA VAL A 22 -0.46 6.04 13.58
C VAL A 22 0.70 5.20 14.11
N PRO A 23 1.77 5.00 13.32
CA PRO A 23 2.98 4.35 13.82
C PRO A 23 3.53 5.04 15.08
N LYS A 24 3.86 4.28 16.13
CA LYS A 24 4.44 4.84 17.37
C LYS A 24 5.81 5.50 17.17
N ASN A 25 6.54 5.06 16.14
CA ASN A 25 7.79 5.70 15.74
C ASN A 25 7.45 6.98 14.95
N PRO A 26 7.91 8.17 15.37
CA PRO A 26 7.65 9.43 14.64
C PRO A 26 8.16 9.41 13.19
N ASN A 27 9.22 8.64 12.93
CA ASN A 27 9.78 8.44 11.59
C ASN A 27 9.27 7.14 10.94
N GLY A 28 8.29 6.48 11.57
CA GLY A 28 7.68 5.25 11.09
C GLY A 28 6.64 5.55 10.03
N MET A 29 6.56 4.69 9.03
CA MET A 29 5.58 4.84 7.94
C MET A 29 4.46 3.83 8.08
N LEU A 30 3.25 4.21 7.66
CA LEU A 30 2.15 3.27 7.50
C LEU A 30 2.16 2.70 6.08
N ILE A 31 2.04 1.39 5.97
CA ILE A 31 1.87 0.65 4.71
C ILE A 31 0.53 -0.08 4.78
N ALA A 32 -0.26 -0.01 3.71
CA ALA A 32 -1.57 -0.65 3.69
C ALA A 32 -1.82 -1.49 2.44
N ASP A 33 -2.30 -2.72 2.66
CA ASP A 33 -3.07 -3.48 1.68
C ASP A 33 -4.50 -2.93 1.66
N MET A 34 -4.90 -2.35 0.54
CA MET A 34 -6.26 -1.86 0.31
C MET A 34 -6.97 -2.64 -0.79
N SER A 35 -6.51 -3.85 -1.15
CA SER A 35 -7.05 -4.60 -2.28
C SER A 35 -8.58 -4.70 -2.26
N SER A 36 -9.19 -4.95 -1.10
CA SER A 36 -10.64 -5.17 -0.93
C SER A 36 -11.44 -3.92 -0.53
N ASN A 37 -10.83 -2.74 -0.46
CA ASN A 37 -11.55 -1.49 -0.19
C ASN A 37 -10.98 -0.27 -0.95
N PHE A 38 -10.09 -0.48 -1.91
CA PHE A 38 -9.55 0.59 -2.74
C PHE A 38 -10.68 1.29 -3.50
N CYS A 39 -10.74 2.63 -3.46
CA CYS A 39 -11.83 3.44 -4.01
C CYS A 39 -13.23 3.24 -3.40
N SER A 40 -13.38 2.56 -2.25
CA SER A 40 -14.70 2.44 -1.59
C SER A 40 -15.08 3.66 -0.73
N LYS A 41 -14.08 4.43 -0.28
CA LYS A 41 -14.24 5.64 0.55
C LYS A 41 -13.09 6.63 0.30
N PRO A 42 -13.24 7.92 0.64
CA PRO A 42 -12.14 8.86 0.62
C PRO A 42 -11.00 8.42 1.56
N VAL A 43 -9.76 8.58 1.10
CA VAL A 43 -8.55 8.23 1.87
C VAL A 43 -7.57 9.39 1.79
N ASP A 44 -7.05 9.80 2.95
CA ASP A 44 -5.92 10.73 3.03
C ASP A 44 -4.61 9.96 2.78
N VAL A 45 -4.17 9.98 1.52
CA VAL A 45 -2.97 9.27 1.05
C VAL A 45 -1.69 9.77 1.75
N SER A 46 -1.67 11.01 2.25
CA SER A 46 -0.48 11.61 2.88
C SER A 46 -0.03 10.88 4.16
N LYS A 47 -0.94 10.10 4.77
CA LYS A 47 -0.65 9.28 5.97
C LYS A 47 0.16 8.02 5.68
N PHE A 48 0.31 7.65 4.41
CA PHE A 48 0.89 6.37 4.00
C PHE A 48 2.24 6.57 3.32
N GLY A 49 3.17 5.65 3.58
CA GLY A 49 4.37 5.49 2.76
C GLY A 49 4.08 4.71 1.49
N VAL A 50 3.28 3.64 1.60
CA VAL A 50 2.86 2.79 0.48
C VAL A 50 1.42 2.33 0.68
N ILE A 51 0.63 2.39 -0.39
CA ILE A 51 -0.67 1.71 -0.52
C ILE A 51 -0.56 0.78 -1.73
N TYR A 52 -1.02 -0.45 -1.61
CA TYR A 52 -1.15 -1.35 -2.76
C TYR A 52 -2.52 -2.03 -2.79
N ALA A 53 -3.01 -2.31 -3.99
CA ALA A 53 -4.30 -2.94 -4.21
C ALA A 53 -4.29 -3.75 -5.52
N GLY A 54 -4.67 -5.02 -5.45
CA GLY A 54 -5.05 -5.77 -6.64
C GLY A 54 -6.37 -5.24 -7.22
N ALA A 55 -6.41 -4.95 -8.52
CA ALA A 55 -7.59 -4.33 -9.14
C ALA A 55 -8.85 -5.22 -9.09
N GLN A 56 -8.65 -6.55 -9.11
CA GLN A 56 -9.68 -7.59 -9.27
C GLN A 56 -10.76 -7.68 -8.20
N LYS A 57 -10.68 -6.88 -7.14
CA LYS A 57 -11.70 -6.88 -6.10
C LYS A 57 -12.68 -5.74 -6.27
N ASN A 58 -12.20 -4.50 -6.32
CA ASN A 58 -13.07 -3.34 -6.22
C ASN A 58 -12.98 -2.36 -7.41
N VAL A 59 -11.97 -2.45 -8.28
CA VAL A 59 -11.66 -1.37 -9.24
C VAL A 59 -11.44 -1.85 -10.69
N GLY A 60 -11.27 -3.14 -10.94
CA GLY A 60 -11.08 -3.61 -12.31
C GLY A 60 -10.91 -5.13 -12.46
N PRO A 61 -10.39 -5.60 -13.61
CA PRO A 61 -10.13 -7.01 -13.86
C PRO A 61 -8.89 -7.52 -13.12
N SER A 62 -8.70 -8.83 -13.11
CA SER A 62 -7.46 -9.47 -12.65
C SER A 62 -6.29 -9.24 -13.60
N GLY A 63 -5.08 -9.41 -13.05
CA GLY A 63 -3.82 -9.22 -13.78
C GLY A 63 -3.19 -7.83 -13.62
N VAL A 64 -3.83 -6.90 -12.90
CA VAL A 64 -3.28 -5.55 -12.64
C VAL A 64 -3.25 -5.27 -11.13
N THR A 65 -2.15 -4.68 -10.68
CA THR A 65 -1.97 -4.19 -9.30
C THR A 65 -1.65 -2.71 -9.34
N ILE A 66 -2.32 -1.94 -8.49
CA ILE A 66 -2.09 -0.51 -8.31
C ILE A 66 -1.21 -0.33 -7.08
N VAL A 67 -0.19 0.51 -7.19
CA VAL A 67 0.67 0.91 -6.06
C VAL A 67 0.78 2.43 -6.04
N ILE A 68 0.51 3.01 -4.87
CA ILE A 68 0.79 4.42 -4.56
C ILE A 68 1.94 4.43 -3.56
N ILE A 69 3.07 5.01 -3.95
CA ILE A 69 4.30 5.04 -3.15
C ILE A 69 4.83 6.47 -3.02
N ARG A 70 5.33 6.81 -1.84
CA ARG A 70 6.01 8.09 -1.57
C ARG A 70 7.35 8.12 -2.32
N LYS A 71 7.60 9.17 -3.11
CA LYS A 71 8.75 9.26 -4.03
C LYS A 71 10.11 9.08 -3.37
N ASP A 72 10.30 9.56 -2.15
CA ASP A 72 11.56 9.41 -1.40
C ASP A 72 11.89 7.96 -0.99
N LEU A 73 10.95 7.03 -1.12
CA LEU A 73 11.17 5.60 -0.86
C LEU A 73 11.70 4.84 -2.08
N ILE A 74 11.55 5.41 -3.27
CA ILE A 74 11.96 4.80 -4.54
C ILE A 74 13.51 4.77 -4.63
N GLY A 75 14.05 3.72 -5.26
CA GLY A 75 15.50 3.54 -5.42
C GLY A 75 16.22 2.90 -4.24
N ASN A 76 15.47 2.44 -3.22
CA ASN A 76 16.00 1.73 -2.05
C ASN A 76 15.62 0.23 -2.06
N ALA A 77 15.41 -0.36 -3.24
CA ALA A 77 15.17 -1.78 -3.37
C ALA A 77 16.40 -2.60 -2.91
N ARG A 78 16.19 -3.85 -2.49
CA ARG A 78 17.30 -4.76 -2.18
C ARG A 78 17.95 -5.22 -3.48
N ASP A 79 19.24 -5.52 -3.45
CA ASP A 79 19.98 -6.02 -4.62
C ASP A 79 19.38 -7.31 -5.22
N ILE A 80 18.68 -8.10 -4.39
CA ILE A 80 18.01 -9.34 -4.80
C ILE A 80 16.59 -9.12 -5.36
N THR A 81 16.06 -7.89 -5.33
CA THR A 81 14.71 -7.61 -5.81
C THR A 81 14.65 -7.82 -7.33
N PRO A 82 13.72 -8.66 -7.84
CA PRO A 82 13.54 -8.82 -9.29
C PRO A 82 13.23 -7.49 -9.95
N VAL A 83 13.81 -7.25 -11.14
CA VAL A 83 13.68 -5.98 -11.88
C VAL A 83 12.21 -5.52 -11.98
N MET A 84 11.29 -6.43 -12.30
CA MET A 84 9.86 -6.10 -12.45
C MET A 84 9.17 -5.62 -11.15
N LEU A 85 9.74 -5.95 -9.99
CA LEU A 85 9.21 -5.57 -8.67
C LEU A 85 9.97 -4.37 -8.06
N ASP A 86 11.00 -3.85 -8.74
CA ASP A 86 11.64 -2.61 -8.32
C ASP A 86 10.77 -1.42 -8.74
N TYR A 87 10.24 -0.67 -7.78
CA TYR A 87 9.42 0.51 -8.06
C TYR A 87 10.14 1.55 -8.91
N LYS A 88 11.48 1.60 -8.85
CA LYS A 88 12.27 2.54 -9.64
C LYS A 88 12.09 2.35 -11.15
N ILE A 89 11.81 1.13 -11.62
CA ILE A 89 11.64 0.89 -13.06
C ILE A 89 10.29 1.40 -13.60
N HIS A 90 9.36 1.76 -12.71
CA HIS A 90 8.02 2.25 -13.04
C HIS A 90 7.83 3.73 -12.70
N ASP A 91 8.85 4.39 -12.13
CA ASP A 91 8.85 5.82 -11.82
C ASP A 91 9.32 6.61 -13.05
N GLU A 92 8.48 7.53 -13.54
CA GLU A 92 8.78 8.46 -14.64
C GLU A 92 9.35 9.80 -14.13
#